data_AF-A0AA88YK05-F1
#
_entry.id   AF-A0AA88YK05-F1
#
_cell.length_a   1.000
_cell.length_b   1.000
_cell.length_c   1.000
_cell.angle_alpha   90.00
_cell.angle_beta   90.00
_cell.angle_gamma   90.00
#
_symmetry.space_group_name_H-M   'P 1'
#
loop_
_entity.id
_entity.type
_entity.pdbx_description
1 polymer ?
#
loop_
_entity_poly.entity_id
_entity_poly.type
_entity_poly.pdbx_seq_one_letter_code
_entity_poly.pdbx_strand_id
1 'polypeptide(L)'
;MLDHLRWRTLQERRVQAKTIMMYRIVNNLVDIPTSYLTPTAINIRGHNQKFLVPYARTSAYKYSFFPGAIRIWNSLPQSVIA
;
A
#
# COMPACT_ATOMS: atom_id res chain seq x y z
N MET A 1 11.06 6.04 25.77
CA MET A 1 10.07 7.14 25.62
C MET A 1 8.83 6.69 24.87
N LEU A 2 8.95 6.12 23.65
CA LEU A 2 7.78 5.64 22.88
C LEU A 2 7.03 4.50 23.59
N ASP A 3 7.74 3.53 24.16
CA ASP A 3 7.13 2.38 24.83
C ASP A 3 6.39 2.76 26.12
N HIS A 4 6.96 3.72 26.86
CA HIS A 4 6.36 4.23 28.09
C HIS A 4 5.04 4.98 27.83
N LEU A 5 4.95 5.68 26.69
CA LEU A 5 3.76 6.40 26.25
C LEU A 5 2.82 5.54 25.39
N ARG A 6 3.20 4.28 25.12
CA ARG A 6 2.49 3.36 24.19
C ARG A 6 2.22 3.98 22.83
N TRP A 7 3.14 4.82 22.35
CA TRP A 7 2.99 5.48 21.07
C TRP A 7 3.48 4.59 19.93
N ARG A 8 2.71 4.57 18.85
CA ARG A 8 3.11 3.89 17.62
C ARG A 8 4.42 4.46 17.09
N THR A 9 5.28 3.57 16.63
CA THR A 9 6.57 3.96 16.07
C THR A 9 6.39 4.82 14.82
N LEU A 10 7.40 5.61 14.47
CA LEU A 10 7.37 6.38 13.22
C LEU A 10 7.20 5.46 12.00
N GLN A 11 7.78 4.27 12.04
CA GLN A 11 7.64 3.26 11.00
C GLN A 11 6.19 2.80 10.87
N GLU A 12 5.54 2.41 11.96
CA GLU A 12 4.12 2.01 11.96
C GLU A 12 3.21 3.12 11.43
N ARG A 13 3.43 4.35 11.90
CA ARG A 13 2.65 5.51 11.43
C ARG A 13 2.83 5.75 9.93
N ARG A 14 4.06 5.62 9.40
CA ARG A 14 4.34 5.73 7.96
C ARG A 14 3.68 4.62 7.15
N VAL A 15 3.69 3.38 7.65
CA VAL A 15 2.99 2.25 7.01
C VAL A 15 1.49 2.51 6.98
N GLN A 16 0.89 2.89 8.10
CA GLN A 16 -0.54 3.21 8.21
C GLN A 16 -0.94 4.34 7.25
N ALA A 17 -0.17 5.43 7.20
CA ALA A 17 -0.44 6.54 6.29
C ALA A 17 -0.43 6.10 4.81
N LYS A 18 0.54 5.28 4.39
CA LYS A 18 0.58 4.73 3.03
C LYS A 18 -0.61 3.82 2.75
N THR A 19 -0.96 2.94 3.68
CA THR A 19 -2.11 2.04 3.53
C THR A 19 -3.43 2.79 3.42
N ILE A 20 -3.65 3.80 4.27
CA ILE A 20 -4.87 4.63 4.25
C ILE A 20 -4.97 5.39 2.92
N MET A 21 -3.88 6.00 2.45
CA MET A 21 -3.89 6.70 1.16
C MET A 21 -4.13 5.72 0.00
N MET A 22 -3.55 4.53 0.03
CA MET A 22 -3.82 3.49 -0.96
C MET A 22 -5.29 3.08 -0.97
N TYR A 23 -5.89 2.85 0.20
CA TYR A 23 -7.32 2.57 0.32
C TYR A 23 -8.18 3.67 -0.32
N ARG A 24 -7.85 4.93 -0.03
CA ARG A 24 -8.55 6.08 -0.62
C ARG A 24 -8.43 6.13 -2.14
N ILE A 25 -7.26 5.82 -2.70
CA ILE A 25 -7.06 5.77 -4.16
C ILE A 25 -7.89 4.64 -4.77
N VAL A 26 -7.82 3.43 -4.20
CA VAL A 26 -8.54 2.24 -4.70
C VAL A 26 -10.06 2.44 -4.69
N ASN A 27 -10.59 3.15 -3.69
CA ASN A 27 -12.01 3.43 -3.53
C ASN A 27 -12.44 4.79 -4.12
N ASN A 28 -11.60 5.46 -4.91
CA ASN A 28 -11.88 6.77 -5.52
C ASN A 28 -12.31 7.86 -4.51
N LEU A 29 -11.78 7.82 -3.28
CA LEU A 29 -12.01 8.82 -2.23
C LEU A 29 -11.04 10.01 -2.31
N VAL A 30 -10.20 10.04 -3.35
CA VAL A 30 -9.24 11.10 -3.70
C VAL A 30 -9.15 11.20 -5.22
N ASP A 31 -8.83 12.40 -5.71
CA ASP A 31 -8.64 12.68 -7.13
C ASP A 31 -7.24 12.27 -7.60
N ILE A 32 -6.96 10.96 -7.49
CA ILE A 32 -5.75 10.34 -8.01
C ILE A 32 -6.18 9.26 -9.01
N PRO A 33 -5.74 9.32 -10.27
CA PRO A 33 -6.12 8.32 -11.26
C PRO A 33 -5.75 6.90 -10.82
N THR A 34 -6.72 5.99 -10.88
CA THR A 34 -6.48 4.56 -10.64
C THR A 34 -5.75 3.89 -11.81
N SER A 35 -5.55 4.59 -12.92
CA SER A 35 -4.76 4.13 -14.08
C SER A 35 -3.30 3.81 -13.75
N TYR A 36 -2.75 4.37 -12.68
CA TYR A 36 -1.42 4.00 -12.17
C TYR A 36 -1.38 2.61 -11.50
N LEU A 37 -2.54 2.02 -11.22
CA LEU A 37 -2.68 0.72 -10.59
C LEU A 37 -3.08 -0.31 -11.64
N THR A 38 -2.21 -1.29 -11.90
CA THR A 38 -2.54 -2.41 -12.78
C THR A 38 -3.02 -3.59 -11.93
N PRO A 39 -4.30 -4.01 -12.03
CA PRO A 39 -4.78 -5.19 -11.32
C PRO A 39 -4.01 -6.45 -11.72
N THR A 40 -3.72 -7.31 -10.76
CA THR A 40 -3.08 -8.59 -11.03
C THR A 40 -4.16 -9.63 -11.36
N ALA A 41 -4.13 -10.20 -12.56
CA ALA A 41 -5.06 -11.27 -12.97
C ALA A 41 -4.77 -12.62 -12.27
N ILE A 42 -3.55 -12.79 -11.75
CA ILE A 42 -3.08 -14.04 -11.15
C ILE A 42 -3.28 -13.99 -9.63
N ASN A 43 -4.38 -14.59 -9.15
CA ASN A 43 -4.67 -14.67 -7.73
C ASN A 43 -4.51 -16.09 -7.17
N ILE A 44 -3.29 -16.65 -7.29
CA ILE A 44 -3.00 -18.00 -6.77
C ILE A 44 -2.75 -17.95 -5.24
N ARG A 45 -2.43 -16.77 -4.67
CA ARG A 45 -2.11 -16.60 -3.25
C ARG A 45 -2.53 -15.20 -2.74
N GLY A 46 -3.44 -15.12 -1.76
CA GLY A 46 -3.85 -13.90 -1.05
C GLY A 46 -5.21 -13.33 -1.48
N HIS A 47 -5.37 -11.99 -1.38
CA HIS A 47 -6.64 -11.30 -1.67
C HIS A 47 -6.83 -10.93 -3.15
N ASN A 48 -8.08 -10.69 -3.56
CA ASN A 48 -8.49 -10.40 -4.93
C ASN A 48 -8.15 -8.99 -5.44
N GLN A 49 -7.98 -8.00 -4.55
CA GLN A 49 -7.67 -6.61 -4.94
C GLN A 49 -6.15 -6.33 -4.97
N LYS A 50 -5.34 -7.22 -5.55
CA LYS A 50 -3.90 -7.03 -5.68
C LYS A 50 -3.53 -6.26 -6.94
N PHE A 51 -2.45 -5.50 -6.86
CA PHE A 51 -1.89 -4.76 -8.00
C PHE A 51 -0.49 -5.24 -8.34
N LEU A 52 -0.08 -5.08 -9.59
CA LEU A 52 1.29 -5.34 -10.02
C LEU A 52 2.22 -4.30 -9.37
N VAL A 53 3.30 -4.78 -8.75
CA VAL A 53 4.34 -3.89 -8.22
C VAL A 53 5.17 -3.39 -9.41
N PRO A 54 5.20 -2.07 -9.69
CA PRO A 54 5.98 -1.54 -10.80
C PRO A 54 7.47 -1.81 -10.60
N TYR A 55 8.17 -2.12 -11.70
CA TYR A 55 9.61 -2.28 -11.69
C TYR A 55 10.30 -0.94 -11.44
N ALA A 56 11.25 -0.92 -10.51
CA ALA A 56 11.97 0.30 -10.15
C ALA A 56 13.48 0.16 -10.44
N ARG A 57 13.96 0.93 -11.43
CA ARG A 57 15.39 1.02 -11.78
C ARG A 57 16.20 1.83 -10.77
N THR A 58 15.60 2.88 -10.21
CA THR A 58 16.28 3.80 -9.30
C THR A 58 15.75 3.66 -7.88
N SER A 59 16.61 3.91 -6.90
CA SER A 59 16.23 3.96 -5.48
C SER A 59 15.19 5.05 -5.23
N ALA A 60 15.30 6.20 -5.90
CA ALA A 60 14.32 7.29 -5.80
C ALA A 60 12.91 6.83 -6.15
N TYR A 61 12.76 6.13 -7.29
CA TYR A 61 11.46 5.58 -7.66
C TYR A 61 11.04 4.42 -6.75
N LYS A 62 11.95 3.50 -6.42
CA LYS A 62 11.69 2.36 -5.51
C LYS A 62 11.10 2.81 -4.17
N TYR A 63 11.59 3.92 -3.62
CA TYR A 63 11.16 4.47 -2.33
C TYR A 63 10.07 5.55 -2.44
N SER A 64 9.60 5.84 -3.66
CA SER A 64 8.42 6.68 -3.89
C SER A 64 7.14 6.01 -3.38
N PHE A 65 6.00 6.69 -3.53
CA PHE A 65 4.72 6.25 -2.97
C PHE A 65 4.26 4.90 -3.53
N PHE A 66 4.02 4.79 -4.84
CA PHE A 66 3.34 3.63 -5.44
C PHE A 66 4.08 2.29 -5.25
N PRO A 67 5.39 2.16 -5.57
CA PRO A 67 6.05 0.86 -5.47
C PRO A 67 6.09 0.33 -4.02
N GLY A 68 6.20 1.24 -3.04
CA GLY A 68 6.14 0.89 -1.62
C GLY A 68 4.72 0.63 -1.12
N ALA A 69 3.77 1.49 -1.47
CA ALA A 69 2.37 1.38 -1.05
C ALA A 69 1.71 0.11 -1.60
N ILE A 70 1.95 -0.24 -2.87
CA ILE A 70 1.43 -1.46 -3.50
C ILE A 70 1.96 -2.72 -2.80
N ARG A 71 3.25 -2.74 -2.41
CA ARG A 71 3.81 -3.88 -1.65
C ARG A 71 3.13 -4.06 -0.30
N ILE A 72 2.91 -2.97 0.42
CA ILE A 72 2.20 -3.00 1.71
C ILE A 72 0.77 -3.48 1.49
N TRP A 73 0.05 -2.90 0.52
CA TRP A 73 -1.32 -3.26 0.18
C TRP A 73 -1.46 -4.75 -0.14
N ASN A 74 -0.61 -5.27 -1.04
CA ASN A 74 -0.63 -6.68 -1.44
C ASN A 74 -0.30 -7.67 -0.31
N SER A 75 0.29 -7.18 0.78
CA SER A 75 0.63 -7.98 1.97
C SER A 75 -0.49 -8.01 3.01
N LEU A 76 -1.52 -7.19 2.86
CA LEU A 76 -2.64 -7.16 3.78
C LEU A 76 -3.47 -8.45 3.70
N PRO A 77 -4.04 -8.90 4.83
CA PRO A 77 -4.97 -10.02 4.82
C PRO A 77 -6.29 -9.62 4.18
N GLN A 78 -7.01 -10.60 3.60
CA GLN A 78 -8.32 -10.39 2.99
C GLN A 78 -9.33 -9.73 3.95
N SER A 79 -9.24 -10.02 5.24
CA SER A 79 -10.14 -9.49 6.27
C SER A 79 -10.10 -7.96 6.42
N VAL A 80 -9.05 -7.30 5.94
CA VAL A 80 -8.88 -5.83 6.04
C VAL A 80 -9.30 -5.12 4.75
N ILE A 81 -9.43 -5.87 3.65
CA ILE A 81 -9.69 -5.32 2.31
C ILE A 81 -11.17 -5.46 1.91
N ALA A 82 -11.88 -6.43 2.50
CA ALA A 82 -13.31 -6.68 2.28
C ALA A 82 -14.21 -5.55 2.81
#